data_AF-A0A3L7Q2V2-F1
#
_entry.id   AF-A0A3L7Q2V2-F1
#
_cell.length_a   1.000
_cell.length_b   1.000
_cell.length_c   1.000
_cell.angle_alpha   90.00
_cell.angle_beta   90.00
_cell.angle_gamma   90.00
#
_symmetry.space_group_name_H-M   'P 1'
#
loop_
_entity.id
_entity.type
_entity.pdbx_description
1 polymer ?
#
loop_
_entity_poly.entity_id
_entity_poly.type
_entity_poly.pdbx_seq_one_letter_code
_entity_poly.pdbx_strand_id
1 'polypeptide(L)'
;MEKDGVHVYAIGIGDSREGARIPESRGKDGVRYLVFDGQEVWTKLDERILRETALAGGGAFIPAGTGRVDMARAYAQTVGALERKEFEDATVTRRTPRFQWFAGLAFIVLLVGSMIPARRAPKAEGVPQ
;
A
#
# COMPACT_ATOMS: atom_id res chain seq x y z
N MET A 1 4.56 14.21 7.49
CA MET A 1 4.69 12.75 7.26
C MET A 1 3.89 12.28 6.03
N GLU A 2 3.21 13.17 5.31
CA GLU A 2 2.34 12.88 4.15
C GLU A 2 3.05 12.55 2.83
N LYS A 3 4.33 12.16 2.84
CA LYS A 3 5.14 12.10 1.59
C LYS A 3 5.63 10.72 1.14
N ASP A 4 5.52 9.67 1.95
CA ASP A 4 6.13 8.36 1.63
C ASP A 4 5.15 7.17 1.59
N GLY A 5 3.83 7.40 1.65
CA GLY A 5 2.84 6.31 1.58
C GLY A 5 2.89 5.32 2.76
N VAL A 6 3.49 5.71 3.88
CA VAL A 6 3.63 4.86 5.07
C VAL A 6 2.39 5.00 5.96
N HIS A 7 1.67 3.89 6.16
CA HIS A 7 0.52 3.81 7.06
C HIS A 7 0.94 3.30 8.45
N VAL A 8 0.53 4.00 9.52
CA VAL A 8 0.85 3.61 10.90
C VAL A 8 -0.33 2.88 11.55
N TYR A 9 -0.14 1.61 11.87
CA TYR A 9 -1.11 0.81 12.62
C TYR A 9 -0.65 0.62 14.05
N ALA A 10 -1.51 0.98 15.00
CA ALA A 10 -1.22 0.85 16.44
C ALA A 10 -2.11 -0.21 17.07
N ILE A 11 -1.52 -1.13 17.82
CA ILE A 11 -2.24 -2.20 18.53
C ILE A 11 -2.04 -1.98 20.02
N GLY A 12 -3.14 -1.70 20.72
CA GLY A 12 -3.11 -1.39 22.14
C GLY A 12 -3.31 -2.63 23.01
N ILE A 13 -2.21 -3.13 23.61
CA ILE A 13 -2.21 -4.27 24.53
C ILE A 13 -2.06 -3.78 25.96
N GLY A 14 -2.91 -4.27 26.85
CA GLY A 14 -2.90 -3.93 28.26
C GLY A 14 -4.27 -3.50 28.77
N ASP A 15 -4.35 -3.25 30.07
CA ASP A 15 -5.55 -2.75 30.72
C ASP A 15 -5.55 -1.21 30.70
N SER A 16 -6.60 -0.62 30.12
CA SER A 16 -6.79 0.84 30.01
C SER A 16 -7.63 1.44 31.14
N ARG A 17 -8.03 0.65 32.15
CA ARG A 17 -8.79 1.07 33.33
C ARG A 17 -7.95 1.03 34.59
N GLU A 18 -7.56 -0.17 34.99
CA GLU A 18 -6.84 -0.46 36.23
C GLU A 18 -5.32 -0.54 36.02
N GLY A 19 -4.90 -0.90 34.80
CA GLY A 19 -3.49 -1.15 34.50
C GLY A 19 -2.98 -2.45 35.12
N ALA A 20 -1.66 -2.62 35.13
CA ALA A 20 -0.99 -3.80 35.66
C ALA A 20 0.37 -3.47 36.28
N ARG A 21 0.78 -4.28 37.25
CA ARG A 21 2.13 -4.21 37.83
C ARG A 21 3.15 -4.91 36.95
N ILE A 22 4.37 -4.39 36.91
CA ILE A 22 5.45 -4.96 36.10
C ILE A 22 6.17 -6.06 36.89
N PRO A 23 6.12 -7.34 36.48
CA PRO A 23 6.87 -8.41 37.15
C PRO A 23 8.37 -8.27 36.86
N GLU A 24 9.19 -8.23 37.90
CA GLU A 24 10.66 -8.18 37.79
C GLU A 24 11.26 -9.58 37.84
N SER A 25 10.73 -10.46 38.69
CA SER A 25 11.18 -11.85 38.80
C SER A 25 10.04 -12.77 39.23
N ARG A 26 10.10 -14.03 38.77
CA ARG A 26 9.18 -15.09 39.16
C ARG A 26 9.99 -16.27 39.69
N GLY A 27 9.92 -16.47 41.01
CA GLY A 27 10.63 -17.53 41.72
C GLY A 27 9.70 -18.50 42.44
N LYS A 28 10.28 -19.42 43.22
CA LYS A 28 9.51 -20.34 44.08
C LYS A 28 8.66 -19.62 45.13
N ASP A 29 9.10 -18.43 45.55
CA ASP A 29 8.45 -17.64 46.61
C ASP A 29 7.40 -16.65 46.08
N GLY A 30 7.07 -16.72 44.78
CA GLY A 30 6.06 -15.88 44.14
C GLY A 30 6.61 -14.92 43.08
N VAL A 31 5.81 -13.88 42.77
CA VAL A 31 6.15 -12.84 41.78
C VAL A 31 6.59 -11.59 42.52
N ARG A 32 7.80 -11.11 42.25
CA ARG A 32 8.28 -9.81 42.71
C ARG A 32 8.00 -8.76 41.62
N TYR A 33 7.41 -7.64 42.02
CA TYR A 33 7.09 -6.53 41.12
C TYR A 33 8.15 -5.43 41.19
N LEU A 34 8.27 -4.68 40.10
CA LEU A 34 9.16 -3.53 40.01
C LEU A 34 8.75 -2.45 41.01
N VAL A 35 9.72 -1.90 41.75
CA VAL A 35 9.53 -0.83 42.73
C VAL A 35 10.36 0.38 42.33
N PHE A 36 9.76 1.56 42.38
CA PHE A 36 10.42 2.84 42.18
C PHE A 36 9.98 3.81 43.29
N ASP A 37 10.92 4.53 43.91
CA ASP A 37 10.68 5.41 45.06
C ASP A 37 9.88 4.76 46.21
N GLY A 38 10.12 3.46 46.46
CA GLY A 38 9.47 2.71 47.53
C GLY A 38 8.03 2.28 47.23
N GLN A 39 7.52 2.48 46.01
CA GLN A 39 6.19 2.06 45.58
C GLN A 39 6.25 1.13 44.37
N GLU A 40 5.35 0.13 44.32
CA GLU A 40 5.22 -0.74 43.15
C GLU A 40 4.79 0.05 41.91
N VAL A 41 5.44 -0.19 40.77
CA VAL A 41 5.16 0.51 39.52
C VAL A 41 3.94 -0.09 38.83
N TRP A 42 3.00 0.77 38.47
CA TRP A 42 1.81 0.44 37.68
C TRP A 42 1.91 1.03 36.29
N THR A 43 1.62 0.22 35.28
CA THR A 43 1.52 0.65 33.87
C THR A 43 0.08 0.52 33.40
N LYS A 44 -0.33 1.45 32.55
CA LYS A 44 -1.71 1.53 32.04
C LYS A 44 -1.69 1.81 30.56
N LEU A 45 -2.57 1.14 29.82
CA LEU A 45 -2.72 1.37 28.39
C LEU A 45 -3.38 2.73 28.15
N ASP A 46 -2.70 3.60 27.41
CA ASP A 46 -3.28 4.85 26.89
C ASP A 46 -3.71 4.66 25.43
N GLU A 47 -4.97 4.31 25.24
CA GLU A 47 -5.56 4.13 23.91
C GLU A 47 -5.68 5.43 23.13
N ARG A 48 -5.75 6.57 23.82
CA ARG A 48 -5.95 7.87 23.18
C ARG A 48 -4.68 8.26 22.41
N ILE A 49 -3.52 8.15 23.04
CA ILE A 49 -2.22 8.45 22.39
C ILE A 49 -1.98 7.52 21.20
N LEU A 50 -2.25 6.22 21.37
CA LEU A 50 -2.10 5.23 20.29
C LEU A 50 -3.01 5.53 19.11
N ARG A 51 -4.26 5.94 19.38
CA ARG A 51 -5.23 6.33 18.36
C ARG A 51 -4.82 7.59 17.62
N GLU A 52 -4.44 8.64 18.35
CA GLU A 52 -3.99 9.91 17.76
C GLU A 52 -2.79 9.68 16.84
N THR A 53 -1.82 8.88 17.28
CA THR A 53 -0.61 8.56 16.50
C THR A 53 -0.92 7.75 15.24
N ALA A 54 -1.77 6.73 15.34
CA ALA A 54 -2.16 5.90 14.20
C ALA A 54 -2.93 6.71 13.14
N LEU A 55 -3.86 7.57 13.57
CA LEU A 55 -4.63 8.43 12.69
C LEU A 55 -3.75 9.48 12.02
N ALA A 56 -2.80 10.07 12.77
CA ALA A 56 -1.83 11.01 12.21
C ALA A 56 -0.93 10.37 11.14
N GLY A 57 -0.66 9.07 11.26
CA GLY A 57 0.06 8.27 10.26
C GLY A 57 -0.83 7.64 9.20
N GLY A 58 -2.09 8.07 9.06
CA GLY A 58 -3.01 7.58 8.02
C GLY A 58 -3.37 6.09 8.11
N GLY A 59 -3.16 5.46 9.27
CA GLY A 59 -3.56 4.08 9.55
C GLY A 59 -4.67 4.02 10.59
N ALA A 60 -4.70 2.94 11.38
CA ALA A 60 -5.79 2.64 12.30
C ALA A 60 -5.31 2.08 13.64
N PHE A 61 -6.13 2.28 14.67
CA PHE A 61 -5.92 1.72 16.01
C PHE A 61 -6.78 0.48 16.23
N ILE A 62 -6.15 -0.59 16.73
CA ILE A 62 -6.79 -1.87 17.03
C ILE A 62 -6.70 -2.11 18.55
N PRO A 63 -7.84 -2.08 19.28
CA PRO A 63 -7.85 -2.38 20.71
C PRO A 63 -7.71 -3.89 20.95
N ALA A 64 -6.60 -4.31 21.56
CA ALA A 64 -6.40 -5.68 22.00
C ALA A 64 -6.92 -5.93 23.41
N GLY A 65 -6.77 -4.92 24.27
CA GLY A 65 -6.98 -5.07 25.71
C GLY A 65 -6.02 -6.11 26.29
N THR A 66 -6.54 -6.98 27.15
CA THR A 66 -5.80 -8.09 27.78
C THR A 66 -6.00 -9.45 27.08
N GLY A 67 -6.79 -9.48 26.01
CA GLY A 67 -7.15 -10.69 25.28
C GLY A 67 -6.19 -11.05 24.14
N ARG A 68 -6.38 -12.24 23.55
CA ARG A 68 -5.71 -12.62 22.31
C ARG A 68 -6.31 -11.84 21.13
N VAL A 69 -5.50 -11.03 20.48
CA VAL A 69 -5.87 -10.39 19.21
C VAL A 69 -5.75 -11.41 18.09
N ASP A 70 -6.80 -11.55 17.28
CA ASP A 70 -6.68 -12.17 15.97
C ASP A 70 -5.98 -11.18 15.02
N MET A 71 -4.65 -11.17 15.10
CA MET A 71 -3.78 -10.32 14.28
C MET A 71 -3.96 -10.60 12.78
N ALA A 72 -4.36 -11.82 12.41
CA ALA A 72 -4.61 -12.19 11.03
C ALA A 72 -5.86 -11.47 10.49
N ARG A 73 -6.93 -11.37 11.29
CA ARG A 73 -8.12 -10.56 10.92
C ARG A 73 -7.81 -9.08 10.87
N ALA A 74 -7.07 -8.56 11.86
CA ALA A 74 -6.69 -7.16 11.91
C ALA A 74 -5.83 -6.77 10.70
N TYR A 75 -4.86 -7.61 10.32
CA TYR A 75 -4.06 -7.41 9.11
C TYR A 75 -4.90 -7.51 7.83
N ALA A 76 -5.75 -8.53 7.71
CA ALA A 76 -6.56 -8.76 6.51
C ALA A 76 -7.56 -7.63 6.23
N GLN A 77 -8.18 -7.05 7.26
CA GLN A 77 -9.13 -5.96 7.10
C GLN A 77 -8.47 -4.64 6.74
N THR A 78 -7.22 -4.43 7.16
CA THR A 78 -6.58 -3.12 7.07
C THR A 78 -5.53 -3.04 5.95
N VAL A 79 -4.70 -4.07 5.80
CA VAL A 79 -3.67 -4.15 4.74
C VAL A 79 -4.20 -4.87 3.50
N GLY A 80 -4.90 -5.99 3.68
CA GLY A 80 -5.42 -6.78 2.55
C GLY A 80 -6.47 -6.05 1.70
N ALA A 81 -7.21 -5.12 2.29
CA ALA A 81 -8.16 -4.27 1.56
C ALA A 81 -7.44 -3.17 0.74
N LEU A 82 -6.32 -2.64 1.23
CA LEU A 82 -5.49 -1.66 0.53
C LEU A 82 -4.75 -2.28 -0.66
N GLU A 83 -4.09 -3.43 -0.47
CA GLU A 83 -3.41 -4.16 -1.56
C GLU A 83 -4.38 -4.54 -2.69
N ARG A 84 -5.60 -4.97 -2.36
CA ARG A 84 -6.63 -5.27 -3.38
C ARG A 84 -7.03 -4.03 -4.16
N LYS A 85 -7.21 -2.90 -3.49
CA LYS A 85 -7.58 -1.64 -4.15
C LYS A 85 -6.47 -1.16 -5.07
N GLU A 86 -5.20 -1.28 -4.66
CA GLU A 86 -4.05 -0.91 -5.49
C GLU A 86 -3.87 -1.86 -6.68
N PHE A 87 -4.10 -3.16 -6.51
CA PHE A 87 -4.13 -4.13 -7.61
C PHE A 87 -5.27 -3.88 -8.60
N GLU A 88 -6.47 -3.54 -8.11
CA GLU A 88 -7.60 -3.18 -8.96
C GLU A 88 -7.32 -1.88 -9.73
N ASP A 89 -6.73 -0.86 -9.10
CA ASP A 89 -6.39 0.41 -9.76
C ASP A 89 -5.26 0.23 -10.80
N ALA A 90 -4.28 -0.62 -10.51
CA ALA A 90 -3.24 -1.04 -11.45
C ALA A 90 -3.82 -1.87 -12.63
N THR A 91 -4.85 -2.67 -12.38
CA THR A 91 -5.51 -3.48 -13.42
C THR A 91 -6.50 -2.65 -14.26
N VAL A 92 -7.13 -1.63 -13.67
CA VAL A 92 -8.06 -0.70 -14.35
C VAL A 92 -7.30 0.38 -15.12
N THR A 93 -6.07 0.74 -14.73
CA THR A 93 -5.18 1.61 -15.52
C THR A 93 -4.49 0.85 -16.67
N ARG A 94 -5.16 -0.13 -17.28
CA ARG A 94 -4.81 -0.58 -18.62
C ARG A 94 -5.22 0.52 -19.60
N ARG A 95 -4.40 1.58 -19.66
CA ARG A 95 -4.49 2.70 -20.59
C ARG A 95 -4.85 2.15 -21.96
N THR A 96 -6.10 2.37 -22.38
CA THR A 96 -6.61 1.83 -23.65
C THR A 96 -5.71 2.39 -24.74
N PRO A 97 -4.92 1.56 -25.44
CA PRO A 97 -3.88 2.10 -26.29
C PRO A 97 -4.52 2.82 -27.48
N ARG A 98 -4.44 4.15 -27.51
CA ARG A 98 -4.95 4.96 -28.63
C ARG A 98 -4.12 4.81 -29.92
N PHE A 99 -3.13 3.91 -29.95
CA PHE A 99 -2.34 3.63 -31.16
C PHE A 99 -3.17 3.08 -32.31
N GLN A 100 -4.35 2.52 -32.04
CA GLN A 100 -5.22 1.92 -33.07
C GLN A 100 -5.59 2.92 -34.16
N TRP A 101 -5.82 4.19 -33.80
CA TRP A 101 -6.11 5.25 -34.77
C TRP A 101 -4.90 5.60 -35.63
N PHE A 102 -3.70 5.61 -35.05
CA PHE A 102 -2.46 5.85 -35.80
C PHE A 102 -2.12 4.68 -36.73
N ALA A 103 -2.30 3.44 -36.25
CA ALA A 103 -2.10 2.24 -37.05
C ALA A 103 -3.14 2.14 -38.19
N GLY A 104 -4.41 2.46 -37.91
CA GLY A 104 -5.46 2.51 -38.93
C GLY A 104 -5.19 3.58 -39.99
N LEU A 105 -4.75 4.79 -39.58
CA LEU A 105 -4.37 5.84 -40.51
C LEU A 105 -3.19 5.41 -41.41
N ALA A 106 -2.14 4.82 -40.83
CA ALA A 106 -1.01 4.32 -41.59
C ALA A 106 -1.42 3.23 -42.59
N PHE A 107 -2.31 2.33 -42.19
CA PHE A 107 -2.83 1.28 -43.06
C PHE A 107 -3.66 1.83 -44.23
N ILE A 108 -4.52 2.82 -43.98
CA ILE A 108 -5.29 3.49 -45.03
C ILE A 108 -4.36 4.20 -46.02
N VAL A 109 -3.36 4.95 -45.52
CA VAL A 109 -2.38 5.64 -46.38
C VAL A 109 -1.59 4.64 -47.22
N LEU A 110 -1.23 3.48 -46.67
CA LEU A 110 -0.55 2.41 -47.39
C LEU A 110 -1.42 1.83 -48.52
N LEU A 111 -2.70 1.59 -48.28
CA LEU A 111 -3.64 1.10 -49.30
C LEU A 111 -3.82 2.12 -50.42
N VAL A 112 -4.02 3.39 -50.08
CA VAL A 112 -4.15 4.48 -51.06
C VAL A 112 -2.88 4.61 -51.88
N GLY A 113 -1.71 4.61 -51.23
CA GLY A 113 -0.41 4.66 -51.91
C GLY A 113 -0.17 3.45 -52.82
N SER A 114 -0.58 2.25 -52.41
CA SER A 114 -0.44 1.04 -53.22
C SER A 114 -1.37 1.02 -54.44
N MET A 115 -2.51 1.72 -54.40
CA MET A 115 -3.39 1.88 -55.56
C MET A 115 -2.91 2.96 -56.54
N ILE A 116 -1.93 3.79 -56.17
CA ILE A 116 -1.30 4.72 -57.09
C ILE A 116 -0.22 3.96 -57.86
N PRO A 117 -0.39 3.70 -59.18
CA PRO A 117 0.67 3.10 -59.98
C PRO A 117 1.88 4.04 -59.95
N ALA A 118 3.05 3.49 -59.61
CA ALA A 118 4.31 4.21 -59.69
C ALA A 118 4.41 4.82 -61.10
N ARG A 119 4.37 6.15 -61.18
CA ARG A 119 4.72 6.87 -62.40
C ARG A 119 6.11 6.39 -62.80
N ARG A 120 6.19 5.62 -63.89
CA ARG A 120 7.44 5.22 -64.51
C ARG A 120 8.25 6.50 -64.74
N ALA A 121 9.45 6.56 -64.18
CA ALA A 121 10.41 7.59 -64.53
C ALA A 121 10.59 7.59 -66.07
N PRO A 122 10.66 8.76 -66.73
CA PRO A 122 10.84 8.81 -68.17
C PRO A 122 12.15 8.11 -68.54
N LYS A 123 12.01 7.16 -69.47
CA LYS A 123 13.10 6.44 -70.12
C LYS A 123 13.99 7.46 -70.82
N ALA A 124 15.18 7.73 -70.27
CA ALA A 124 16.22 8.43 -71.00
C ALA A 124 16.79 7.45 -72.04
N GLU A 125 16.21 7.45 -73.23
CA GLU A 125 16.67 6.66 -74.38
C GLU A 125 17.46 7.57 -75.33
N GLY A 126 18.77 7.32 -75.38
CA GLY A 126 19.60 7.41 -76.60
C GLY A 126 20.27 8.75 -76.92
N VAL A 127 21.61 8.75 -76.98
CA VAL A 127 22.42 9.46 -78.00
C VAL A 127 23.70 8.61 -78.27
N PRO A 128 24.19 8.48 -79.53
CA PRO A 128 25.03 7.37 -80.00
C PRO A 128 26.55 7.69 -80.03
N GLN A 129 27.37 6.63 -80.13
CA GLN A 129 28.52 6.51 -81.05
C GLN A 129 28.67 5.05 -81.44
#